data_AF-T1K2R5-F1
#
_entry.id   AF-T1K2R5-F1
#
_cell.length_a   1.000
_cell.length_b   1.000
_cell.length_c   1.000
_cell.angle_alpha   90.00
_cell.angle_beta   90.00
_cell.angle_gamma   90.00
#
_symmetry.space_group_name_H-M   'P 1'
#
loop_
_entity.id
_entity.type
_entity.pdbx_description
1 polymer ?
#
loop_
_entity_poly.entity_id
_entity_poly.type
_entity_poly.pdbx_seq_one_letter_code
_entity_poly.pdbx_strand_id
1 'polypeptide(L)'
;MDEPKDRFYSVWIILLIHGIGTLLPWNMFITANDVSKFTLLINSKNYANNYLAYAGLASKLPNLTFQLFNFFYTTRSGSINVRILVSLFVQLSMFALTIVLAFLDSSTWLNLFFILTMITIVVINMANGVYQSCLFGLAANLPSSYTNAILTGMNLSGTYSAIILIISITISPDQQTAAIFYFSTALVFLIICIATYYTLISTTYFNHFQNLDSSANDSIITSDNNNESTGTTESNAQAILKIWKIILLPSLNIFMLFFVSLSLFPGVLTALKPVNNLMPEKYFSPIVCFLLFNLFSVFGNIIARPIDQINYHPVRLTIPIVGRLLFIPFFMLCNSDPEKRQIAVYFDNDYYPIVGTIGLALTQGYYTSKAQIYLPKCVDPKYASVAGMVASFMIMIGILAGITFSPFINYLITIRW
;
A
#
# COMPACT_ATOMS: atom_id res chain seq x y z
N MET A 1 -16.28 -33.15 5.97
CA MET A 1 -17.22 -32.00 5.95
C MET A 1 -16.92 -31.24 4.68
N ASP A 2 -17.95 -30.90 3.90
CA ASP A 2 -17.77 -30.06 2.72
C ASP A 2 -17.22 -28.69 3.10
N GLU A 3 -16.32 -28.15 2.28
CA GLU A 3 -15.76 -26.81 2.46
C GLU A 3 -16.92 -25.78 2.45
N PRO A 4 -17.07 -24.96 3.51
CA PRO A 4 -18.14 -23.97 3.57
C PRO A 4 -17.96 -22.98 2.42
N LYS A 5 -19.05 -22.59 1.76
CA LYS A 5 -19.02 -21.55 0.72
C LYS A 5 -19.18 -20.16 1.37
N ASP A 6 -18.41 -19.19 0.92
CA ASP A 6 -18.59 -17.77 1.28
C ASP A 6 -19.91 -17.25 0.68
N ARG A 7 -20.96 -17.24 1.49
CA ARG A 7 -22.30 -16.80 1.05
C ARG A 7 -22.25 -15.31 0.73
N PHE A 8 -22.77 -14.96 -0.45
CA PHE A 8 -22.82 -13.57 -0.96
C PHE A 8 -21.46 -12.87 -1.11
N TYR A 9 -20.34 -13.62 -1.17
CA TYR A 9 -18.99 -13.04 -1.18
C TYR A 9 -18.72 -12.11 0.02
N SER A 10 -19.35 -12.39 1.15
CA SER A 10 -19.32 -11.53 2.34
C SER A 10 -17.90 -11.33 2.87
N VAL A 11 -17.11 -12.40 3.03
CA VAL A 11 -15.73 -12.33 3.49
C VAL A 11 -14.86 -11.59 2.49
N TRP A 12 -15.13 -11.78 1.19
CA TRP A 12 -14.41 -11.14 0.12
C TRP A 12 -14.62 -9.61 0.12
N ILE A 13 -15.88 -9.16 0.29
CA ILE A 13 -16.23 -7.75 0.41
C ILE A 13 -15.62 -7.14 1.68
N ILE A 14 -15.66 -7.87 2.81
CA ILE A 14 -15.04 -7.40 4.06
C ILE A 14 -13.54 -7.15 3.83
N LEU A 15 -12.80 -8.11 3.27
CA LEU A 15 -11.37 -7.91 3.03
C LEU A 15 -11.06 -6.79 2.02
N LEU A 16 -11.95 -6.55 1.05
CA LEU A 16 -11.86 -5.38 0.18
C LEU A 16 -12.01 -4.07 0.97
N ILE A 17 -13.01 -3.98 1.85
CA ILE A 17 -13.22 -2.80 2.71
C ILE A 17 -12.00 -2.57 3.60
N HIS A 18 -11.45 -3.63 4.17
CA HIS A 18 -10.23 -3.58 4.97
C HIS A 18 -9.02 -3.07 4.15
N GLY A 19 -8.90 -3.50 2.88
CA GLY A 19 -7.92 -2.95 1.94
C GLY A 19 -8.06 -1.44 1.76
N ILE A 20 -9.28 -0.92 1.64
CA ILE A 20 -9.54 0.54 1.60
C ILE A 20 -9.06 1.19 2.91
N GLY A 21 -9.42 0.60 4.06
CA GLY A 21 -9.05 1.11 5.38
C GLY A 21 -7.55 1.21 5.63
N THR A 22 -6.72 0.36 5.02
CA THR A 22 -5.25 0.41 5.19
C THR A 22 -4.58 1.62 4.53
N LEU A 23 -5.16 2.18 3.46
CA LEU A 23 -4.53 3.24 2.66
C LEU A 23 -5.30 4.56 2.65
N LEU A 24 -6.62 4.51 2.84
CA LEU A 24 -7.46 5.71 2.78
C LEU A 24 -7.01 6.81 3.78
N PRO A 25 -6.67 6.52 5.06
CA PRO A 25 -6.19 7.54 5.98
C PRO A 25 -4.93 8.25 5.44
N TRP A 26 -3.98 7.48 4.88
CA TRP A 26 -2.75 8.02 4.31
C TRP A 26 -3.03 8.86 3.06
N ASN A 27 -3.89 8.39 2.16
CA ASN A 27 -4.24 9.14 0.96
C ASN A 27 -4.86 10.49 1.32
N MET A 28 -5.71 10.55 2.36
CA MET A 28 -6.31 11.79 2.82
C MET A 28 -5.28 12.79 3.36
N PHE A 29 -4.25 12.33 4.08
CA PHE A 29 -3.15 13.20 4.53
C PHE A 29 -2.39 13.85 3.35
N ILE A 30 -2.19 13.12 2.25
CA ILE A 30 -1.51 13.66 1.07
C ILE A 30 -2.40 14.68 0.34
N THR A 31 -3.68 14.37 0.12
CA THR A 31 -4.60 15.28 -0.59
C THR A 31 -4.97 16.52 0.21
N ALA A 32 -4.84 16.51 1.55
CA ALA A 32 -5.15 17.66 2.40
C ALA A 32 -4.15 18.84 2.28
N ASN A 33 -3.03 18.67 1.56
CA ASN A 33 -2.00 19.71 1.39
C ASN A 33 -2.55 20.99 0.71
N ASP A 34 -3.60 20.87 -0.11
CA ASP A 34 -4.21 22.01 -0.80
C ASP A 34 -5.26 22.76 0.05
N VAL A 35 -5.56 22.28 1.26
CA VAL A 35 -6.60 22.86 2.10
C VAL A 35 -6.02 23.87 3.11
N SER A 36 -6.28 25.15 2.86
CA SER A 36 -6.22 26.40 3.67
C SER A 36 -5.60 26.43 5.08
N LYS A 37 -5.72 25.38 5.91
CA LYS A 37 -5.13 25.34 7.26
C LYS A 37 -3.69 24.83 7.28
N PHE A 38 -3.29 23.95 6.36
CA PHE A 38 -1.87 23.74 6.07
C PHE A 38 -1.25 24.95 5.37
N THR A 39 -2.05 25.82 4.74
CA THR A 39 -1.61 27.10 4.19
C THR A 39 -1.10 28.06 5.28
N LEU A 40 -1.49 27.91 6.55
CA LEU A 40 -0.85 28.66 7.64
C LEU A 40 0.61 28.23 7.87
N LEU A 41 0.98 26.97 7.62
CA LEU A 41 2.38 26.52 7.61
C LEU A 41 3.17 27.09 6.41
N ILE A 42 2.48 27.54 5.35
CA ILE A 42 3.07 28.17 4.15
C ILE A 42 3.63 29.57 4.45
N ASN A 43 3.16 30.24 5.50
CA ASN A 43 3.79 31.49 5.97
C ASN A 43 5.21 31.28 6.51
N SER A 44 5.62 30.03 6.74
CA SER A 44 7.01 29.64 6.97
C SER A 44 7.53 28.81 5.79
N LYS A 45 8.09 29.47 4.77
CA LYS A 45 8.57 28.87 3.50
C LYS A 45 9.38 27.55 3.66
N ASN A 46 10.07 27.37 4.79
CA ASN A 46 10.88 26.17 5.06
C ASN A 46 10.05 24.90 5.38
N TYR A 47 8.91 25.03 6.05
CA TYR A 47 8.10 23.87 6.49
C TYR A 47 7.17 23.37 5.39
N ALA A 48 6.56 24.27 4.62
CA ALA A 48 5.65 23.90 3.54
C ALA A 48 6.35 23.16 2.39
N ASN A 49 7.51 23.65 1.95
CA ASN A 49 8.26 23.03 0.85
C ASN A 49 8.72 21.60 1.15
N ASN A 50 8.90 21.27 2.44
CA ASN A 50 9.39 19.97 2.89
C ASN A 50 8.32 19.11 3.57
N TYR A 51 7.09 19.60 3.75
CA TYR A 51 6.03 18.89 4.48
C TYR A 51 5.77 17.50 3.90
N LEU A 52 5.62 17.39 2.58
CA LEU A 52 5.32 16.12 1.93
C LEU A 52 6.47 15.10 2.09
N ALA A 53 7.72 15.58 2.07
CA ALA A 53 8.89 14.75 2.34
C ALA A 53 8.93 14.30 3.80
N TYR A 54 8.68 15.21 4.75
CA TYR A 54 8.63 14.90 6.18
C TYR A 54 7.48 13.95 6.53
N ALA A 55 6.27 14.20 6.03
CA ALA A 55 5.10 13.34 6.22
C ALA A 55 5.29 11.97 5.53
N GLY A 56 5.95 11.94 4.37
CA GLY A 56 6.34 10.70 3.69
C GLY A 56 7.27 9.84 4.55
N LEU A 57 8.35 10.41 5.07
CA LEU A 57 9.28 9.70 5.95
C LEU A 57 8.63 9.32 7.30
N ALA A 58 7.91 10.25 7.91
CA ALA A 58 7.17 10.04 9.15
C ALA A 58 6.03 9.02 9.03
N SER A 59 5.59 8.69 7.81
CA SER A 59 4.62 7.62 7.58
C SER A 59 5.28 6.27 7.26
N LYS A 60 6.18 6.21 6.27
CA LYS A 60 6.69 4.93 5.77
C LYS A 60 7.73 4.30 6.68
N LEU A 61 8.57 5.09 7.33
CA LEU A 61 9.61 4.55 8.21
C LEU A 61 9.00 3.92 9.48
N PRO A 62 8.07 4.57 10.22
CA PRO A 62 7.44 3.94 11.37
C PRO A 62 6.55 2.74 11.01
N ASN A 63 5.90 2.79 9.84
CA ASN A 63 5.15 1.66 9.34
C ASN A 63 6.06 0.44 9.12
N LEU A 64 7.19 0.63 8.43
CA LEU A 64 8.16 -0.43 8.16
C LEU A 64 8.75 -1.03 9.44
N THR A 65 9.15 -0.18 10.41
CA THR A 65 9.73 -0.65 11.68
C THR A 65 8.73 -1.46 12.48
N PHE A 66 7.47 -1.03 12.56
CA PHE A 66 6.44 -1.79 13.26
C PHE A 66 6.05 -3.07 12.50
N GLN A 67 6.07 -3.11 11.16
CA GLN A 67 5.94 -4.37 10.42
C GLN A 67 7.06 -5.36 10.79
N LEU A 68 8.29 -4.88 10.94
CA LEU A 68 9.42 -5.71 11.35
C LEU A 68 9.27 -6.23 12.78
N PHE A 69 8.92 -5.37 13.74
CA PHE A 69 8.66 -5.79 15.12
C PHE A 69 7.49 -6.79 15.20
N ASN A 70 6.43 -6.53 14.43
CA ASN A 70 5.25 -7.38 14.34
C ASN A 70 5.59 -8.78 13.80
N PHE A 71 6.48 -8.85 12.81
CA PHE A 71 7.00 -10.12 12.28
C PHE A 71 7.70 -10.93 13.39
N PHE A 72 8.66 -10.34 14.11
CA PHE A 72 9.36 -11.03 15.19
C PHE A 72 8.44 -11.44 16.34
N TYR A 73 7.48 -10.58 16.71
CA TYR A 73 6.52 -10.88 17.77
C TYR A 73 5.60 -12.08 17.41
N THR A 74 5.11 -12.14 16.16
CA THR A 74 4.23 -13.22 15.71
C THR A 74 4.88 -14.60 15.78
N THR A 75 6.19 -14.68 15.54
CA THR A 75 6.91 -15.96 15.65
C THR A 75 7.00 -16.49 17.08
N ARG A 76 6.68 -15.68 18.09
CA ARG A 76 6.93 -16.00 19.50
C ARG A 76 5.66 -16.08 20.35
N SER A 77 4.64 -15.25 20.13
CA SER A 77 3.32 -15.31 20.80
C SER A 77 2.37 -14.20 20.31
N GLY A 78 1.06 -14.46 20.29
CA GLY A 78 0.03 -13.41 20.25
C GLY A 78 -1.11 -13.64 19.25
N SER A 79 -2.36 -13.37 19.67
CA SER A 79 -3.53 -13.46 18.79
C SER A 79 -3.48 -12.37 17.72
N ILE A 80 -3.49 -12.78 16.45
CA ILE A 80 -3.55 -11.89 15.28
C ILE A 80 -4.78 -10.98 15.33
N ASN A 81 -5.89 -11.47 15.91
CA ASN A 81 -7.16 -10.75 15.97
C ASN A 81 -7.10 -9.56 16.93
N VAL A 82 -6.48 -9.75 18.10
CA VAL A 82 -6.28 -8.66 19.07
C VAL A 82 -5.42 -7.56 18.46
N ARG A 83 -4.36 -7.92 17.74
CA ARG A 83 -3.46 -6.97 17.08
C ARG A 83 -4.16 -6.14 16.01
N ILE A 84 -5.03 -6.74 15.20
CA ILE A 84 -5.83 -6.01 14.21
C ILE A 84 -6.78 -5.02 14.90
N LEU A 85 -7.55 -5.47 15.90
CA LEU A 85 -8.51 -4.61 16.61
C LEU A 85 -7.81 -3.45 17.33
N VAL A 86 -6.75 -3.72 18.10
CA VAL A 86 -5.97 -2.67 18.79
C VAL A 86 -5.43 -1.65 17.79
N SER A 87 -4.90 -2.11 16.65
CA SER A 87 -4.39 -1.21 15.61
C SER A 87 -5.48 -0.33 15.01
N LEU A 88 -6.67 -0.89 14.72
CA LEU A 88 -7.80 -0.13 14.20
C LEU A 88 -8.33 0.91 15.21
N PHE A 89 -8.40 0.57 16.50
CA PHE A 89 -8.80 1.53 17.54
C PHE A 89 -7.77 2.66 17.68
N VAL A 90 -6.47 2.34 17.70
CA VAL A 90 -5.40 3.36 17.73
C VAL A 90 -5.50 4.28 16.50
N GLN A 91 -5.70 3.71 15.31
CA GLN A 91 -5.90 4.51 14.09
C GLN A 91 -7.11 5.42 14.21
N LEU A 92 -8.26 4.90 14.64
CA LEU A 92 -9.49 5.69 14.78
C LEU A 92 -9.30 6.86 15.76
N SER A 93 -8.73 6.60 16.94
CA SER A 93 -8.49 7.62 17.96
C SER A 93 -7.53 8.71 17.47
N MET A 94 -6.41 8.33 16.86
CA MET A 94 -5.42 9.30 16.37
C MET A 94 -5.92 10.08 15.14
N PHE A 95 -6.73 9.46 14.29
CA PHE A 95 -7.34 10.14 13.17
C PHE A 95 -8.40 11.15 13.64
N ALA A 96 -9.24 10.79 14.62
CA ALA A 96 -10.16 11.73 15.26
C ALA A 96 -9.42 12.91 15.92
N LEU A 97 -8.31 12.65 16.61
CA LEU A 97 -7.45 13.71 17.16
C LEU A 97 -6.92 14.64 16.07
N THR A 98 -6.48 14.08 14.93
CA THR A 98 -5.99 14.87 13.79
C THR A 98 -7.08 15.80 13.25
N ILE A 99 -8.33 15.32 13.17
CA ILE A 99 -9.48 16.14 12.77
C ILE A 99 -9.67 17.30 13.74
N VAL A 100 -9.68 17.02 15.06
CA VAL A 100 -9.82 18.06 16.08
C VAL A 100 -8.69 19.09 15.98
N LEU A 101 -7.44 18.65 15.86
CA LEU A 101 -6.29 19.54 15.66
C LEU A 101 -6.47 20.42 14.42
N ALA A 102 -6.94 19.85 13.31
CA ALA A 102 -7.23 20.60 12.09
C ALA A 102 -8.37 21.61 12.25
N PHE A 103 -9.20 21.52 13.30
CA PHE A 103 -10.24 22.51 13.56
C PHE A 103 -9.83 23.66 14.47
N LEU A 104 -8.84 23.45 15.34
CA LEU A 104 -8.35 24.48 16.25
C LEU A 104 -7.64 25.61 15.48
N ASP A 105 -7.84 26.86 15.94
CA ASP A 105 -7.07 28.00 15.44
C ASP A 105 -5.62 27.88 15.95
N SER A 106 -4.70 27.57 15.03
CA SER A 106 -3.29 27.35 15.29
C SER A 106 -2.40 28.55 14.93
N SER A 107 -3.01 29.70 14.62
CA SER A 107 -2.30 30.92 14.21
C SER A 107 -1.22 31.38 15.20
N THR A 108 -1.38 31.10 16.50
CA THR A 108 -0.45 31.50 17.57
C THR A 108 0.57 30.42 17.97
N TRP A 109 0.38 29.15 17.59
CA TRP A 109 1.20 28.01 18.06
C TRP A 109 1.59 27.04 16.93
N LEU A 110 1.94 27.59 15.76
CA LEU A 110 2.22 26.87 14.52
C LEU A 110 3.25 25.72 14.67
N ASN A 111 4.35 25.95 15.40
CA ASN A 111 5.40 24.93 15.61
C ASN A 111 4.87 23.74 16.43
N LEU A 112 4.08 24.02 17.47
CA LEU A 112 3.49 22.99 18.31
C LEU A 112 2.42 22.21 17.53
N PHE A 113 1.61 22.89 16.71
CA PHE A 113 0.65 22.26 15.79
C PHE A 113 1.35 21.27 14.86
N PHE A 114 2.43 21.71 14.21
CA PHE A 114 3.20 20.85 13.31
C PHE A 114 3.75 19.61 14.01
N ILE A 115 4.37 19.77 15.19
CA ILE A 115 4.91 18.65 15.97
C ILE A 115 3.80 17.67 16.36
N LEU A 116 2.67 18.16 16.86
CA LEU A 116 1.53 17.33 17.24
C LEU A 116 0.97 16.56 16.04
N THR A 117 0.80 17.21 14.88
CA THR A 117 0.35 16.55 13.65
C THR A 117 1.36 15.50 13.16
N MET A 118 2.66 15.76 13.25
CA MET A 118 3.67 14.76 12.89
C MET A 118 3.63 13.56 13.83
N ILE A 119 3.44 13.77 15.14
CA ILE A 119 3.26 12.69 16.10
C ILE A 119 2.01 11.86 15.74
N THR A 120 0.89 12.48 15.37
CA THR A 120 -0.30 11.72 14.97
C THR A 120 -0.05 10.88 13.72
N ILE A 121 0.61 11.44 12.70
CA ILE A 121 0.98 10.72 11.47
C ILE A 121 1.86 9.51 11.79
N VAL A 122 2.87 9.67 12.67
CA VAL A 122 3.76 8.59 13.09
C VAL A 122 2.98 7.46 13.75
N VAL A 123 2.16 7.76 14.76
CA VAL A 123 1.41 6.74 15.52
C VAL A 123 0.39 6.01 14.63
N ILE A 124 -0.33 6.75 13.77
CA ILE A 124 -1.27 6.15 12.80
C ILE A 124 -0.55 5.14 11.91
N ASN A 125 0.66 5.46 11.45
CA ASN A 125 1.41 4.61 10.55
C ASN A 125 2.10 3.43 11.26
N MET A 126 2.49 3.57 12.52
CA MET A 126 2.92 2.43 13.36
C MET A 126 1.80 1.40 13.49
N ALA A 127 0.60 1.86 13.86
CA ALA A 127 -0.59 1.02 13.92
C ALA A 127 -0.96 0.43 12.54
N ASN A 128 -0.81 1.23 11.47
CA ASN A 128 -1.05 0.73 10.11
C ASN A 128 -0.07 -0.36 9.69
N GLY A 129 1.19 -0.28 10.12
CA GLY A 129 2.17 -1.34 9.85
C GLY A 129 1.73 -2.67 10.46
N VAL A 130 1.35 -2.66 11.75
CA VAL A 130 0.81 -3.85 12.42
C VAL A 130 -0.46 -4.36 11.72
N TYR A 131 -1.41 -3.46 11.47
CA TYR A 131 -2.69 -3.79 10.83
C TYR A 131 -2.51 -4.41 9.44
N GLN A 132 -1.75 -3.76 8.55
CA GLN A 132 -1.50 -4.24 7.19
C GLN A 132 -0.78 -5.58 7.20
N SER A 133 0.27 -5.72 8.02
CA SER A 133 1.02 -6.98 8.15
C SER A 133 0.11 -8.13 8.60
N CYS A 134 -0.68 -7.93 9.66
CA CYS A 134 -1.63 -8.93 10.13
C CYS A 134 -2.71 -9.25 9.10
N LEU A 135 -3.22 -8.25 8.37
CA LEU A 135 -4.26 -8.45 7.37
C LEU A 135 -3.78 -9.34 6.21
N PHE A 136 -2.56 -9.12 5.71
CA PHE A 136 -1.95 -10.00 4.70
C PHE A 136 -1.59 -11.37 5.26
N GLY A 137 -1.15 -11.45 6.52
CA GLY A 137 -0.91 -12.74 7.18
C GLY A 137 -2.19 -13.56 7.37
N LEU A 138 -3.32 -12.90 7.61
CA LEU A 138 -4.64 -13.55 7.71
C LEU A 138 -5.15 -13.99 6.33
N ALA A 139 -4.99 -13.16 5.30
CA ALA A 139 -5.44 -13.48 3.95
C ALA A 139 -4.62 -14.58 3.27
N ALA A 140 -3.35 -14.77 3.67
CA ALA A 140 -2.49 -15.83 3.15
C ALA A 140 -3.02 -17.25 3.43
N ASN A 141 -3.84 -17.40 4.47
CA ASN A 141 -4.46 -18.67 4.85
C ASN A 141 -5.83 -18.90 4.18
N LEU A 142 -6.36 -17.87 3.49
CA LEU A 142 -7.59 -17.95 2.72
C LEU A 142 -7.26 -18.25 1.25
N PRO A 143 -8.25 -18.67 0.45
CA PRO A 143 -8.07 -18.80 -0.99
C PRO A 143 -7.51 -17.53 -1.64
N SER A 144 -6.76 -17.68 -2.73
CA SER A 144 -5.98 -16.57 -3.31
C SER A 144 -6.78 -15.34 -3.75
N SER A 145 -8.08 -15.51 -4.02
CA SER A 145 -9.00 -14.41 -4.33
C SER A 145 -9.12 -13.37 -3.20
N TYR A 146 -8.88 -13.77 -1.95
CA TYR A 146 -9.03 -12.93 -0.76
C TYR A 146 -7.85 -11.95 -0.58
N THR A 147 -6.61 -12.38 -0.87
CA THR A 147 -5.45 -11.47 -0.95
C THR A 147 -5.65 -10.43 -2.05
N ASN A 148 -6.19 -10.83 -3.20
CA ASN A 148 -6.54 -9.90 -4.28
C ASN A 148 -7.65 -8.90 -3.85
N ALA A 149 -8.58 -9.30 -3.00
CA ALA A 149 -9.60 -8.40 -2.45
C ALA A 149 -8.97 -7.21 -1.71
N ILE A 150 -8.01 -7.49 -0.82
CA ILE A 150 -7.27 -6.46 -0.07
C ILE A 150 -6.57 -5.51 -1.05
N LEU A 151 -5.82 -6.06 -2.02
CA LEU A 151 -5.10 -5.27 -3.02
C LEU A 151 -6.04 -4.41 -3.88
N THR A 152 -7.21 -4.95 -4.23
CA THR A 152 -8.25 -4.21 -4.95
C THR A 152 -8.74 -3.04 -4.11
N GLY A 153 -9.05 -3.27 -2.83
CA GLY A 153 -9.45 -2.23 -1.89
C GLY A 153 -8.40 -1.13 -1.72
N MET A 154 -7.13 -1.53 -1.62
CA MET A 154 -5.98 -0.62 -1.53
C MET A 154 -5.95 0.36 -2.72
N ASN A 155 -6.07 -0.13 -3.96
CA ASN A 155 -6.10 0.72 -5.16
C ASN A 155 -7.41 1.52 -5.31
N LEU A 156 -8.55 0.98 -4.86
CA LEU A 156 -9.83 1.69 -4.84
C LEU A 156 -9.76 2.92 -3.93
N SER A 157 -9.05 2.84 -2.79
CA SER A 157 -8.87 3.99 -1.91
C SER A 157 -8.17 5.17 -2.61
N GLY A 158 -7.17 4.89 -3.46
CA GLY A 158 -6.47 5.92 -4.23
C GLY A 158 -7.33 6.48 -5.36
N THR A 159 -8.13 5.62 -6.00
CA THR A 159 -9.11 6.05 -7.03
C THR A 159 -10.15 6.97 -6.43
N TYR A 160 -10.68 6.61 -5.25
CA TYR A 160 -11.61 7.43 -4.50
C TYR A 160 -10.98 8.79 -4.16
N SER A 161 -9.78 8.82 -3.58
CA SER A 161 -9.07 10.08 -3.27
C SER A 161 -8.84 10.94 -4.51
N ALA A 162 -8.49 10.36 -5.66
CA ALA A 162 -8.29 11.09 -6.91
C ALA A 162 -9.60 11.70 -7.45
N ILE A 163 -10.72 10.97 -7.37
CA ILE A 163 -12.04 11.48 -7.78
C ILE A 163 -12.43 12.67 -6.91
N ILE A 164 -12.31 12.55 -5.59
CA ILE A 164 -12.68 13.65 -4.70
C ILE A 164 -11.76 14.86 -4.93
N LEU A 165 -10.45 14.65 -5.16
CA LEU A 165 -9.52 15.73 -5.54
C LEU A 165 -10.00 16.50 -6.79
N ILE A 166 -10.37 15.79 -7.86
CA ILE A 166 -10.87 16.40 -9.10
C ILE A 166 -12.18 17.16 -8.86
N ILE A 167 -13.09 16.58 -8.07
CA ILE A 167 -14.36 17.22 -7.68
C ILE A 167 -14.08 18.51 -6.90
N SER A 168 -13.16 18.48 -5.93
CA SER A 168 -12.81 19.64 -5.11
C SER A 168 -12.18 20.78 -5.91
N ILE A 169 -11.33 20.48 -6.90
CA ILE A 169 -10.77 21.48 -7.82
C ILE A 169 -11.88 22.15 -8.66
N THR A 170 -13.01 21.45 -8.88
CA THR A 170 -14.09 21.89 -9.77
C THR A 170 -15.22 22.59 -9.01
N ILE A 171 -15.55 22.15 -7.80
CA ILE A 171 -16.77 22.55 -7.08
C ILE A 171 -16.49 23.49 -5.90
N SER A 172 -15.32 23.45 -5.27
CA SER A 172 -15.12 24.12 -3.97
C SER A 172 -14.56 25.54 -4.07
N PRO A 173 -15.37 26.61 -3.88
CA PRO A 173 -14.87 27.97 -3.66
C PRO A 173 -14.28 28.16 -2.25
N ASP A 174 -14.68 27.34 -1.26
CA ASP A 174 -14.14 27.35 0.10
C ASP A 174 -13.33 26.08 0.40
N GLN A 175 -12.04 26.26 0.65
CA GLN A 175 -11.10 25.17 0.92
C GLN A 175 -11.40 24.48 2.25
N GLN A 176 -11.93 25.18 3.27
CA GLN A 176 -12.16 24.60 4.59
C GLN A 176 -13.26 23.53 4.55
N THR A 177 -14.39 23.81 3.92
CA THR A 177 -15.51 22.87 3.78
C THR A 177 -15.08 21.57 3.09
N ALA A 178 -14.21 21.65 2.09
CA ALA A 178 -13.67 20.47 1.40
C ALA A 178 -12.89 19.55 2.37
N ALA A 179 -11.99 20.08 3.22
CA ALA A 179 -11.28 19.29 4.23
C ALA A 179 -12.21 18.54 5.19
N ILE A 180 -13.32 19.15 5.58
CA ILE A 180 -14.29 18.52 6.49
C ILE A 180 -14.82 17.23 5.87
N PHE A 181 -15.25 17.30 4.61
CA PHE A 181 -15.73 16.12 3.89
C PHE A 181 -14.62 15.07 3.70
N TYR A 182 -13.39 15.50 3.38
CA TYR A 182 -12.25 14.60 3.22
C TYR A 182 -11.95 13.79 4.47
N PHE A 183 -11.70 14.47 5.59
CA PHE A 183 -11.32 13.79 6.82
C PHE A 183 -12.47 12.99 7.44
N SER A 184 -13.71 13.47 7.33
CA SER A 184 -14.88 12.73 7.84
C SER A 184 -15.07 11.40 7.13
N THR A 185 -14.80 11.33 5.82
CA THR A 185 -14.94 10.08 5.06
C THR A 185 -14.00 9.00 5.60
N ALA A 186 -12.73 9.32 5.83
CA ALA A 186 -11.77 8.35 6.35
C ALA A 186 -12.15 7.82 7.74
N LEU A 187 -12.70 8.67 8.61
CA LEU A 187 -13.20 8.26 9.92
C LEU A 187 -14.34 7.23 9.80
N VAL A 188 -15.30 7.48 8.89
CA VAL A 188 -16.41 6.55 8.62
C VAL A 188 -15.89 5.19 8.15
N PHE A 189 -14.91 5.17 7.23
CA PHE A 189 -14.33 3.91 6.75
C PHE A 189 -13.61 3.13 7.87
N LEU A 190 -12.92 3.80 8.79
CA LEU A 190 -12.29 3.14 9.94
C LEU A 190 -13.32 2.51 10.89
N ILE A 191 -14.44 3.20 11.15
CA ILE A 191 -15.55 2.67 11.95
C ILE A 191 -16.15 1.43 11.26
N ILE A 192 -16.37 1.50 9.95
CA ILE A 192 -16.85 0.37 9.15
C ILE A 192 -15.86 -0.79 9.26
N CYS A 193 -14.55 -0.56 9.14
CA CYS A 193 -13.53 -1.62 9.27
C CYS A 193 -13.60 -2.32 10.63
N ILE A 194 -13.81 -1.59 11.73
CA ILE A 194 -13.97 -2.20 13.06
C ILE A 194 -15.22 -3.08 13.10
N ALA A 195 -16.36 -2.56 12.64
CA ALA A 195 -17.62 -3.32 12.62
C ALA A 195 -17.53 -4.58 11.74
N THR A 196 -16.99 -4.44 10.52
CA THR A 196 -16.84 -5.56 9.59
C THR A 196 -15.83 -6.58 10.07
N TYR A 197 -14.83 -6.19 10.86
CA TYR A 197 -13.88 -7.13 11.45
C TYR A 197 -14.54 -8.05 12.48
N TYR A 198 -15.42 -7.51 13.34
CA TYR A 198 -16.21 -8.34 14.25
C TYR A 198 -17.12 -9.32 13.49
N THR A 199 -17.70 -8.87 12.37
CA THR A 199 -18.45 -9.78 11.48
C THR A 199 -17.54 -10.87 10.90
N LEU A 200 -16.33 -10.52 10.45
CA LEU A 200 -15.37 -11.47 9.87
C LEU A 200 -15.06 -12.62 10.82
N ILE A 201 -14.66 -12.32 12.06
CA ILE A 201 -14.30 -13.33 13.07
C ILE A 201 -15.50 -14.18 13.50
N SER A 202 -16.72 -13.71 13.28
CA SER A 202 -17.94 -14.48 13.57
C SER A 202 -18.35 -15.42 12.44
N THR A 203 -17.82 -15.26 11.23
CA THR A 203 -18.25 -16.04 10.07
C THR A 203 -17.74 -17.49 10.13
N THR A 204 -18.63 -18.44 9.82
CA THR A 204 -18.29 -19.88 9.78
C THR A 204 -17.20 -20.18 8.74
N TYR A 205 -17.22 -19.46 7.61
CA TYR A 205 -16.22 -19.60 6.55
C TYR A 205 -14.82 -19.27 7.05
N PHE A 206 -14.65 -18.11 7.67
CA PHE A 206 -13.36 -17.68 8.19
C PHE A 206 -12.84 -18.61 9.31
N ASN A 207 -13.73 -18.99 10.24
CA ASN A 207 -13.38 -19.89 11.33
C ASN A 207 -12.98 -21.29 10.85
N HIS A 208 -13.54 -21.78 9.74
CA HIS A 208 -13.14 -23.05 9.15
C HIS A 208 -11.68 -23.05 8.72
N PHE A 209 -11.23 -22.04 7.97
CA PHE A 209 -9.83 -21.93 7.52
C PHE A 209 -8.87 -21.73 8.70
N GLN A 210 -9.22 -20.88 9.67
CA GLN A 210 -8.41 -20.67 10.88
C GLN A 210 -8.22 -21.96 11.70
N ASN A 211 -9.28 -22.77 11.83
CA ASN A 211 -9.22 -24.03 12.57
C ASN A 211 -8.41 -25.11 11.83
N LEU A 212 -8.44 -25.13 10.49
CA LEU A 212 -7.59 -26.00 9.69
C LEU A 212 -6.11 -25.71 9.91
N ASP A 213 -5.73 -24.42 9.94
CA ASP A 213 -4.34 -24.02 10.19
C ASP A 213 -3.88 -24.38 11.60
N SER A 214 -4.74 -24.15 12.60
CA SER A 214 -4.43 -24.46 14.00
C SER A 214 -4.29 -25.97 14.22
N SER A 215 -5.18 -26.77 13.61
CA SER A 215 -5.10 -28.24 13.67
C SER A 215 -3.87 -28.81 12.94
N ALA A 216 -3.48 -28.19 11.81
CA ALA A 216 -2.26 -28.54 11.09
C ALA A 216 -0.99 -28.22 11.90
N ASN A 217 -0.99 -27.09 12.63
CA ASN A 217 0.13 -26.74 13.51
C ASN A 217 0.23 -27.65 14.75
N ASP A 218 -0.90 -27.99 15.38
CA ASP A 218 -0.92 -28.85 16.58
C ASP A 218 -0.49 -30.29 16.28
N SER A 219 -0.90 -30.84 15.13
CA SER A 219 -0.49 -32.18 14.68
C SER A 219 1.01 -32.28 14.36
N ILE A 220 1.62 -31.20 13.88
CA ILE A 220 3.07 -31.15 13.62
C ILE A 220 3.85 -31.07 14.94
N ILE A 221 3.43 -30.20 15.88
CA ILE A 221 4.09 -30.07 17.20
C ILE A 221 4.05 -31.41 17.95
N THR A 222 2.93 -32.14 17.87
CA THR A 222 2.84 -33.49 18.47
C THR A 222 3.71 -34.51 17.75
N SER A 223 3.89 -34.41 16.43
CA SER A 223 4.81 -35.30 15.70
C SER A 223 6.30 -34.99 15.95
N ASP A 224 6.68 -33.72 16.08
CA ASP A 224 8.06 -33.31 16.39
C ASP A 224 8.47 -33.73 17.81
N ASN A 225 7.57 -33.59 18.79
CA ASN A 225 7.81 -34.06 20.16
C ASN A 225 7.97 -35.59 20.26
N ASN A 226 7.36 -36.35 19.34
CA ASN A 226 7.51 -37.81 19.29
C ASN A 226 8.80 -38.25 18.57
N ASN A 227 9.27 -37.46 17.59
CA ASN A 227 10.46 -37.75 16.79
C ASN A 227 11.79 -37.33 17.44
N GLU A 228 11.78 -36.60 18.57
CA GLU A 228 13.00 -36.33 19.37
C GLU A 228 13.69 -37.61 19.89
N SER A 229 13.07 -38.78 19.75
CA SER A 229 13.63 -40.07 20.15
C SER A 229 14.50 -40.77 19.09
N THR A 230 14.46 -40.39 17.81
CA THR A 230 15.32 -41.03 16.78
C THR A 230 15.67 -40.12 15.58
N GLY A 231 16.91 -39.60 15.55
CA GLY A 231 17.62 -39.26 14.30
C GLY A 231 17.59 -37.81 13.81
N THR A 232 18.76 -37.16 13.85
CA THR A 232 19.15 -35.90 13.17
C THR A 232 18.12 -34.78 13.13
N THR A 233 18.07 -34.00 14.21
CA THR A 233 17.43 -32.68 14.24
C THR A 233 18.05 -31.81 13.13
N GLU A 234 17.35 -31.62 12.01
CA GLU A 234 17.66 -30.47 11.15
C GLU A 234 17.56 -29.24 12.06
N SER A 235 18.68 -28.55 12.28
CA SER A 235 18.68 -27.35 13.11
C SER A 235 17.58 -26.41 12.63
N ASN A 236 16.74 -25.89 13.53
CA ASN A 236 15.69 -24.91 13.20
C ASN A 236 16.22 -23.76 12.31
N ALA A 237 17.51 -23.42 12.42
CA ALA A 237 18.18 -22.46 11.55
C ALA A 237 18.27 -22.92 10.07
N GLN A 238 18.51 -24.21 9.81
CA GLN A 238 18.57 -24.77 8.46
C GLN A 238 17.19 -24.78 7.78
N ALA A 239 16.12 -25.10 8.51
CA ALA A 239 14.75 -25.02 8.01
C ALA A 239 14.37 -23.57 7.63
N ILE A 240 14.68 -22.62 8.52
CA ILE A 240 14.47 -21.17 8.27
C ILE A 240 15.27 -20.71 7.04
N LEU A 241 16.54 -21.09 6.92
CA LEU A 241 17.38 -20.73 5.78
C LEU A 241 16.86 -21.32 4.45
N LYS A 242 16.34 -22.55 4.46
CA LYS A 242 15.70 -23.16 3.28
C LYS A 242 14.46 -22.36 2.87
N ILE A 243 13.59 -22.00 3.82
CA ILE A 243 12.38 -21.20 3.56
C ILE A 243 12.76 -19.83 3.00
N TRP A 244 13.75 -19.14 3.60
CA TRP A 244 14.25 -17.86 3.11
C TRP A 244 14.73 -17.94 1.66
N LYS A 245 15.47 -18.99 1.29
CA LYS A 245 15.92 -19.18 -0.09
C LYS A 245 14.77 -19.37 -1.07
N ILE A 246 13.69 -20.03 -0.65
CA ILE A 246 12.50 -20.25 -1.48
C ILE A 246 11.75 -18.93 -1.71
N ILE A 247 11.53 -18.14 -0.65
CA ILE A 247 10.73 -16.91 -0.74
C ILE A 247 11.52 -15.69 -1.23
N LEU A 248 12.86 -15.75 -1.32
CA LEU A 248 13.70 -14.60 -1.66
C LEU A 248 13.36 -14.00 -3.03
N LEU A 249 13.31 -14.82 -4.08
CA LEU A 249 13.02 -14.31 -5.43
C LEU A 249 11.58 -13.77 -5.56
N PRO A 250 10.53 -14.46 -5.07
CA PRO A 250 9.18 -13.89 -4.99
C PRO A 250 9.11 -12.58 -4.20
N SER A 251 9.85 -12.48 -3.09
CA SER A 251 9.95 -11.26 -2.27
C SER A 251 10.57 -10.12 -3.05
N LEU A 252 11.66 -10.38 -3.78
CA LEU A 252 12.34 -9.39 -4.61
C LEU A 252 11.45 -8.91 -5.77
N ASN A 253 10.63 -9.79 -6.35
CA ASN A 253 9.64 -9.40 -7.35
C ASN A 253 8.64 -8.37 -6.78
N ILE A 254 8.14 -8.58 -5.57
CA ILE A 254 7.24 -7.62 -4.89
C ILE A 254 7.98 -6.30 -4.66
N PHE A 255 9.20 -6.36 -4.11
CA PHE A 255 10.02 -5.16 -3.91
C PHE A 255 10.18 -4.36 -5.22
N MET A 256 10.57 -5.03 -6.32
CA MET A 256 10.79 -4.39 -7.61
C MET A 256 9.52 -3.75 -8.18
N LEU A 257 8.35 -4.39 -8.03
CA LEU A 257 7.07 -3.83 -8.46
C LEU A 257 6.79 -2.46 -7.83
N PHE A 258 6.96 -2.38 -6.51
CA PHE A 258 6.71 -1.15 -5.76
C PHE A 258 7.85 -0.15 -5.92
N PHE A 259 9.11 -0.59 -6.01
CA PHE A 259 10.25 0.29 -6.27
C PHE A 259 10.09 1.06 -7.58
N VAL A 260 9.83 0.36 -8.70
CA VAL A 260 9.66 1.01 -10.00
C VAL A 260 8.45 1.95 -9.98
N SER A 261 7.31 1.48 -9.48
CA SER A 261 6.09 2.29 -9.47
C SER A 261 6.23 3.53 -8.61
N LEU A 262 6.81 3.42 -7.41
CA LEU A 262 6.90 4.53 -6.46
C LEU A 262 8.10 5.45 -6.68
N SER A 263 9.07 5.03 -7.50
CA SER A 263 10.09 5.96 -8.02
C SER A 263 9.53 6.94 -9.04
N LEU A 264 8.47 6.55 -9.73
CA LEU A 264 7.79 7.35 -10.75
C LEU A 264 6.54 8.06 -10.19
N PHE A 265 5.64 7.31 -9.55
CA PHE A 265 4.40 7.81 -8.97
C PHE A 265 4.56 8.11 -7.47
N PRO A 266 4.15 9.28 -6.96
CA PRO A 266 3.67 10.44 -7.72
C PRO A 266 4.81 11.33 -8.24
N GLY A 267 6.04 11.23 -7.70
CA GLY A 267 7.07 12.27 -7.81
C GLY A 267 7.44 12.75 -9.22
N VAL A 268 7.66 11.83 -10.16
CA VAL A 268 7.96 12.16 -11.56
C VAL A 268 6.67 12.46 -12.33
N LEU A 269 5.60 11.70 -12.07
CA LEU A 269 4.34 11.82 -12.80
C LEU A 269 3.60 13.15 -12.53
N THR A 270 3.72 13.73 -11.34
CA THR A 270 3.14 15.04 -11.03
C THR A 270 3.93 16.20 -11.65
N ALA A 271 5.21 15.98 -11.99
CA ALA A 271 6.07 16.96 -12.66
C ALA A 271 5.85 17.00 -14.19
N LEU A 272 5.06 16.08 -14.74
CA LEU A 272 4.69 16.08 -16.15
C LEU A 272 3.78 17.27 -16.48
N LYS A 273 4.11 17.97 -17.57
CA LYS A 273 3.31 19.08 -18.10
C LYS A 273 2.74 18.72 -19.49
N PRO A 274 1.50 19.13 -19.79
CA PRO A 274 0.94 18.94 -21.13
C PRO A 274 1.77 19.71 -22.17
N VAL A 275 1.96 19.09 -23.33
CA VAL A 275 2.60 19.66 -24.53
C VAL A 275 1.53 20.14 -25.51
N ASN A 276 0.52 19.29 -25.76
CA ASN A 276 -0.53 19.56 -26.75
C ASN A 276 -1.79 20.18 -26.16
N ASN A 277 -1.78 20.49 -24.85
CA ASN A 277 -2.91 21.05 -24.11
C ASN A 277 -4.21 20.24 -24.29
N LEU A 278 -4.11 18.90 -24.35
CA LEU A 278 -5.29 18.01 -24.46
C LEU A 278 -6.30 18.26 -23.33
N MET A 279 -5.80 18.68 -22.16
CA MET A 279 -6.61 19.12 -21.03
C MET A 279 -5.90 20.29 -20.31
N PRO A 280 -6.65 21.12 -19.55
CA PRO A 280 -6.06 22.18 -18.75
C PRO A 280 -5.01 21.64 -17.76
N GLU A 281 -3.90 22.36 -17.60
CA GLU A 281 -2.77 21.96 -16.74
C GLU A 281 -3.20 21.59 -15.32
N LYS A 282 -4.18 22.32 -14.75
CA LYS A 282 -4.74 22.06 -13.42
C LYS A 282 -5.35 20.66 -13.25
N TYR A 283 -5.80 20.03 -14.35
CA TYR A 283 -6.38 18.69 -14.32
C TYR A 283 -5.41 17.61 -14.79
N PHE A 284 -4.30 17.97 -15.43
CA PHE A 284 -3.37 17.01 -16.01
C PHE A 284 -2.78 16.08 -14.94
N SER A 285 -2.23 16.62 -13.85
CA SER A 285 -1.68 15.80 -12.76
C SER A 285 -2.76 15.00 -12.00
N PRO A 286 -3.90 15.59 -11.53
CA PRO A 286 -4.99 14.84 -10.91
C PRO A 286 -5.52 13.67 -11.76
N ILE A 287 -5.66 13.85 -13.07
CA ILE A 287 -6.17 12.81 -13.97
C ILE A 287 -5.07 11.81 -14.31
N VAL A 288 -3.97 12.27 -14.91
CA VAL A 288 -2.95 11.38 -15.48
C VAL A 288 -2.18 10.67 -14.37
N CYS A 289 -1.72 11.40 -13.35
CA CYS A 289 -0.96 10.81 -12.25
C CYS A 289 -1.86 10.05 -11.29
N PHE A 290 -2.89 10.66 -10.72
CA PHE A 290 -3.65 10.04 -9.63
C PHE A 290 -4.80 9.15 -10.10
N LEU A 291 -5.71 9.65 -10.93
CA LEU A 291 -6.90 8.89 -11.33
C LEU A 291 -6.54 7.68 -12.20
N LEU A 292 -5.81 7.90 -13.30
CA LEU A 292 -5.45 6.82 -14.22
C LEU A 292 -4.60 5.76 -13.52
N PHE A 293 -3.60 6.16 -12.74
CA PHE A 293 -2.75 5.19 -12.05
C PHE A 293 -3.53 4.29 -11.09
N ASN A 294 -4.37 4.88 -10.24
CA ASN A 294 -5.13 4.07 -9.27
C ASN A 294 -6.23 3.24 -9.94
N LEU A 295 -6.97 3.81 -10.89
CA LEU A 295 -8.08 3.13 -11.58
C LEU A 295 -7.58 1.95 -12.41
N PHE A 296 -6.53 2.15 -13.21
CA PHE A 296 -5.99 1.07 -14.03
C PHE A 296 -5.26 0.01 -13.21
N SER A 297 -4.73 0.36 -12.02
CA SER A 297 -4.24 -0.63 -11.05
C SER A 297 -5.37 -1.49 -10.48
N VAL A 298 -6.58 -0.93 -10.27
CA VAL A 298 -7.79 -1.72 -9.95
C VAL A 298 -8.13 -2.68 -11.10
N PHE A 299 -8.14 -2.21 -12.34
CA PHE A 299 -8.38 -3.09 -13.51
C PHE A 299 -7.34 -4.20 -13.62
N GLY A 300 -6.06 -3.90 -13.38
CA GLY A 300 -4.99 -4.90 -13.33
C GLY A 300 -5.26 -6.00 -12.30
N ASN A 301 -5.69 -5.63 -11.09
CA ASN A 301 -6.05 -6.60 -10.05
C ASN A 301 -7.23 -7.50 -10.45
N ILE A 302 -8.26 -6.92 -11.07
CA ILE A 302 -9.44 -7.65 -11.53
C ILE A 302 -9.06 -8.67 -12.62
N ILE A 303 -8.26 -8.24 -13.61
CA ILE A 303 -7.76 -9.11 -14.69
C ILE A 303 -6.91 -10.27 -14.13
N ALA A 304 -6.19 -10.06 -13.03
CA ALA A 304 -5.38 -11.10 -12.42
C ALA A 304 -6.19 -12.23 -11.75
N ARG A 305 -7.45 -12.01 -11.37
CA ARG A 305 -8.26 -12.97 -10.57
C ARG A 305 -8.48 -14.35 -11.20
N PRO A 306 -8.99 -14.49 -12.45
CA PRO A 306 -9.42 -15.81 -12.96
C PRO A 306 -8.27 -16.77 -13.29
N ILE A 307 -7.01 -16.33 -13.34
CA ILE A 307 -5.90 -17.11 -13.90
C ILE A 307 -5.18 -17.96 -12.83
N ASP A 308 -5.72 -18.10 -11.62
CA ASP A 308 -5.05 -18.72 -10.46
C ASP A 308 -4.67 -20.22 -10.60
N GLN A 309 -5.02 -20.87 -11.71
CA GLN A 309 -4.81 -22.31 -11.96
C GLN A 309 -3.66 -22.69 -12.90
N ILE A 310 -2.98 -21.74 -13.56
CA ILE A 310 -1.88 -22.08 -14.49
C ILE A 310 -0.58 -22.26 -13.71
N ASN A 311 0.03 -23.46 -13.74
CA ASN A 311 1.34 -23.78 -13.13
C ASN A 311 2.36 -22.62 -13.24
N TYR A 312 2.54 -21.90 -12.12
CA TYR A 312 3.34 -20.68 -12.06
C TYR A 312 4.82 -21.01 -11.83
N HIS A 313 5.65 -20.75 -12.83
CA HIS A 313 7.11 -20.75 -12.66
C HIS A 313 7.60 -19.35 -12.26
N PRO A 314 8.40 -19.19 -11.19
CA PRO A 314 8.76 -17.88 -10.63
C PRO A 314 9.43 -16.95 -11.65
N VAL A 315 10.26 -17.51 -12.53
CA VAL A 315 10.98 -16.77 -13.57
C VAL A 315 10.04 -16.07 -14.56
N ARG A 316 8.85 -16.63 -14.84
CA ARG A 316 7.87 -16.01 -15.76
C ARG A 316 7.27 -14.73 -15.20
N LEU A 317 7.23 -14.58 -13.87
CA LEU A 317 6.84 -13.32 -13.22
C LEU A 317 8.01 -12.34 -13.17
N THR A 318 9.23 -12.81 -12.92
CA THR A 318 10.39 -11.93 -12.78
C THR A 318 10.70 -11.15 -14.07
N ILE A 319 10.66 -11.80 -15.25
CA ILE A 319 10.99 -11.14 -16.53
C ILE A 319 10.17 -9.86 -16.78
N PRO A 320 8.82 -9.91 -16.80
CA PRO A 320 8.05 -8.70 -17.05
C PRO A 320 8.16 -7.70 -15.90
N ILE A 321 8.35 -8.14 -14.65
CA ILE A 321 8.55 -7.24 -13.49
C ILE A 321 9.84 -6.43 -13.64
N VAL A 322 10.95 -7.09 -13.99
CA VAL A 322 12.22 -6.43 -14.27
C VAL A 322 12.10 -5.54 -15.50
N GLY A 323 11.36 -5.98 -16.53
CA GLY A 323 11.05 -5.17 -17.71
C GLY A 323 10.36 -3.85 -17.40
N ARG A 324 9.66 -3.72 -16.26
CA ARG A 324 9.07 -2.44 -15.82
C ARG A 324 10.12 -1.36 -15.55
N LEU A 325 11.40 -1.72 -15.32
CA LEU A 325 12.48 -0.73 -15.21
C LEU A 325 12.56 0.17 -16.45
N LEU A 326 12.11 -0.29 -17.62
CA LEU A 326 12.04 0.51 -18.85
C LEU A 326 11.06 1.70 -18.76
N PHE A 327 10.10 1.67 -17.82
CA PHE A 327 9.25 2.84 -17.57
C PHE A 327 10.06 4.03 -17.03
N ILE A 328 11.16 3.80 -16.31
CA ILE A 328 11.99 4.87 -15.75
C ILE A 328 12.56 5.76 -16.86
N PRO A 329 13.38 5.25 -17.81
CA PRO A 329 13.88 6.08 -18.91
C PRO A 329 12.74 6.57 -19.80
N PHE A 330 11.65 5.80 -20.00
CA PHE A 330 10.50 6.26 -20.76
C PHE A 330 9.92 7.57 -20.20
N PHE A 331 9.60 7.63 -18.91
CA PHE A 331 9.05 8.84 -18.30
C PHE A 331 10.09 9.96 -18.16
N MET A 332 11.37 9.63 -17.99
CA MET A 332 12.44 10.62 -18.06
C MET A 332 12.45 11.33 -19.42
N LEU A 333 12.10 10.65 -20.52
CA LEU A 333 12.09 11.20 -21.88
C LEU A 333 10.78 11.92 -22.26
N CYS A 334 9.74 11.84 -21.42
CA CYS A 334 8.52 12.65 -21.51
C CYS A 334 8.75 14.09 -21.01
N ASN A 335 7.76 14.98 -21.19
CA ASN A 335 7.83 16.38 -20.76
C ASN A 335 7.70 16.58 -19.22
N SER A 336 8.66 16.04 -18.46
CA SER A 336 8.77 16.18 -17.01
C SER A 336 9.70 17.35 -16.63
N ASP A 337 9.23 18.24 -15.75
CA ASP A 337 9.92 19.45 -15.24
C ASP A 337 10.60 20.28 -16.35
N PRO A 338 9.84 20.85 -17.31
CA PRO A 338 10.39 21.52 -18.50
C PRO A 338 11.31 22.70 -18.19
N GLU A 339 11.18 23.32 -17.02
CA GLU A 339 11.97 24.49 -16.63
C GLU A 339 13.41 24.14 -16.23
N LYS A 340 13.63 22.95 -15.64
CA LYS A 340 14.94 22.54 -15.10
C LYS A 340 15.64 21.48 -15.94
N ARG A 341 14.88 20.87 -16.85
CA ARG A 341 15.33 19.80 -17.73
C ARG A 341 16.44 20.25 -18.67
N GLN A 342 17.47 19.42 -18.81
CA GLN A 342 18.55 19.60 -19.80
C GLN A 342 18.50 18.56 -20.93
N ILE A 343 17.81 17.44 -20.71
CA ILE A 343 17.63 16.36 -21.70
C ILE A 343 16.53 16.74 -22.68
N ALA A 344 16.66 16.42 -23.96
CA ALA A 344 15.58 16.65 -24.93
C ALA A 344 14.30 15.88 -24.55
N VAL A 345 13.13 16.46 -24.87
CA VAL A 345 11.86 15.74 -24.82
C VAL A 345 11.75 14.93 -26.11
N TYR A 346 11.72 13.59 -26.00
CA TYR A 346 11.57 12.70 -27.16
C TYR A 346 10.11 12.29 -27.38
N PHE A 347 9.33 12.22 -26.30
CA PHE A 347 7.90 11.94 -26.34
C PHE A 347 7.14 13.26 -26.20
N ASP A 348 6.97 13.95 -27.32
CA ASP A 348 6.44 15.31 -27.47
C ASP A 348 4.90 15.37 -27.65
N ASN A 349 4.19 14.39 -27.10
CA ASN A 349 2.73 14.31 -27.21
C ASN A 349 2.11 13.81 -25.90
N ASP A 350 1.03 14.45 -25.46
CA ASP A 350 0.27 14.13 -24.24
C ASP A 350 -0.20 12.66 -24.20
N TYR A 351 -0.40 12.01 -25.35
CA TYR A 351 -0.76 10.59 -25.39
C TYR A 351 0.32 9.67 -24.80
N TYR A 352 1.60 10.00 -24.93
CA TYR A 352 2.69 9.16 -24.41
C TYR A 352 2.67 9.02 -22.88
N PRO A 353 2.68 10.11 -22.06
CA PRO A 353 2.58 9.98 -20.62
C PRO A 353 1.25 9.35 -20.17
N ILE A 354 0.15 9.55 -20.90
CA ILE A 354 -1.14 8.91 -20.60
C ILE A 354 -1.06 7.39 -20.78
N VAL A 355 -0.64 6.92 -21.97
CA VAL A 355 -0.53 5.48 -22.27
C VAL A 355 0.53 4.82 -21.39
N GLY A 356 1.65 5.50 -21.15
CA GLY A 356 2.68 5.03 -20.25
C GLY A 356 2.17 4.86 -18.83
N THR A 357 1.36 5.81 -18.32
CA THR A 357 0.80 5.71 -16.96
C THR A 357 -0.22 4.60 -16.85
N ILE A 358 -1.09 4.44 -17.86
CA ILE A 358 -2.02 3.31 -17.96
C ILE A 358 -1.26 1.97 -17.97
N GLY A 359 -0.21 1.84 -18.77
CA GLY A 359 0.62 0.64 -18.84
C GLY A 359 1.34 0.33 -17.52
N LEU A 360 1.94 1.35 -16.89
CA LEU A 360 2.58 1.23 -15.58
C LEU A 360 1.58 0.77 -14.52
N ALA A 361 0.36 1.30 -14.54
CA ALA A 361 -0.71 1.01 -13.60
C ALA A 361 -1.34 -0.37 -13.78
N LEU A 362 -1.69 -0.75 -15.01
CA LEU A 362 -2.21 -2.08 -15.33
C LEU A 362 -1.23 -3.17 -14.91
N THR A 363 0.05 -2.99 -15.26
CA THR A 363 1.11 -3.94 -14.86
C THR A 363 1.35 -3.93 -13.36
N GLN A 364 1.23 -2.77 -12.69
CA GLN A 364 1.29 -2.69 -11.23
C GLN A 364 0.24 -3.58 -10.59
N GLY A 365 -1.04 -3.38 -10.91
CA GLY A 365 -2.13 -4.15 -10.34
C GLY A 365 -2.01 -5.65 -10.65
N TYR A 366 -1.83 -5.97 -11.93
CA TYR A 366 -1.79 -7.37 -12.38
C TYR A 366 -0.69 -8.19 -11.70
N TYR A 367 0.56 -7.70 -11.75
CA TYR A 367 1.69 -8.43 -11.18
C TYR A 367 1.74 -8.36 -9.66
N THR A 368 1.22 -7.31 -9.03
CA THR A 368 1.11 -7.27 -7.56
C THR A 368 0.17 -8.35 -7.06
N SER A 369 -1.00 -8.48 -7.69
CA SER A 369 -1.95 -9.55 -7.38
C SER A 369 -1.30 -10.93 -7.54
N LYS A 370 -0.60 -11.18 -8.65
CA LYS A 370 0.06 -12.47 -8.87
C LYS A 370 1.21 -12.74 -7.91
N ALA A 371 2.07 -11.76 -7.64
CA ALA A 371 3.22 -11.94 -6.75
C ALA A 371 2.79 -12.16 -5.28
N GLN A 372 1.79 -11.41 -4.80
CA GLN A 372 1.25 -11.53 -3.44
C GLN A 372 0.47 -12.84 -3.22
N ILE A 373 -0.20 -13.35 -4.26
CA ILE A 373 -0.84 -14.67 -4.21
C ILE A 373 0.20 -15.79 -4.24
N TYR A 374 1.25 -15.63 -5.05
CA TYR A 374 2.24 -16.67 -5.28
C TYR A 374 3.15 -16.90 -4.08
N LEU A 375 3.60 -15.84 -3.40
CA LEU A 375 4.60 -15.93 -2.34
C LEU A 375 4.17 -16.85 -1.16
N PRO A 376 2.96 -16.72 -0.58
CA PRO A 376 2.51 -17.63 0.47
C PRO A 376 2.31 -19.08 0.00
N LYS A 377 2.04 -19.30 -1.29
CA LYS A 377 1.90 -20.65 -1.88
C LYS A 377 3.24 -21.35 -2.12
N CYS A 378 4.37 -20.64 -2.01
CA CYS A 378 5.69 -21.23 -2.17
C CYS A 378 6.17 -21.97 -0.91
N VAL A 379 5.48 -21.78 0.21
CA VAL A 379 5.84 -22.36 1.51
C VAL A 379 4.75 -23.31 1.98
N ASP A 380 5.10 -24.18 2.92
CA ASP A 380 4.11 -25.02 3.59
C ASP A 380 3.01 -24.16 4.23
N PRO A 381 1.75 -24.66 4.30
CA PRO A 381 0.63 -23.91 4.89
C PRO A 381 0.92 -23.33 6.28
N LYS A 382 1.72 -24.03 7.10
CA LYS A 382 2.16 -23.57 8.42
C LYS A 382 2.91 -22.23 8.41
N TYR A 383 3.58 -21.91 7.31
CA TYR A 383 4.32 -20.66 7.11
C TYR A 383 3.60 -19.65 6.21
N ALA A 384 2.43 -19.98 5.66
CA ALA A 384 1.71 -19.12 4.73
C ALA A 384 1.41 -17.75 5.33
N SER A 385 0.93 -17.70 6.58
CA SER A 385 0.69 -16.44 7.30
C SER A 385 1.96 -15.59 7.44
N VAL A 386 3.08 -16.22 7.77
CA VAL A 386 4.38 -15.55 7.89
C VAL A 386 4.86 -15.03 6.54
N ALA A 387 4.71 -15.84 5.50
CA ALA A 387 5.00 -15.45 4.12
C ALA A 387 4.13 -14.28 3.66
N GLY A 388 2.84 -14.24 4.01
CA GLY A 388 1.96 -13.10 3.76
C GLY A 388 2.43 -11.82 4.45
N MET A 389 2.89 -11.92 5.71
CA MET A 389 3.49 -10.79 6.42
C MET A 389 4.79 -10.30 5.74
N VAL A 390 5.65 -11.23 5.29
CA VAL A 390 6.87 -10.88 4.51
C VAL A 390 6.50 -10.20 3.21
N ALA A 391 5.45 -10.66 2.53
CA ALA A 391 4.96 -10.05 1.30
C ALA A 391 4.53 -8.58 1.53
N SER A 392 3.80 -8.29 2.62
CA SER A 392 3.46 -6.92 3.04
C SER A 392 4.71 -6.09 3.38
N PHE A 393 5.67 -6.69 4.07
CA PHE A 393 6.92 -6.03 4.44
C PHE A 393 7.73 -5.61 3.20
N MET A 394 7.81 -6.48 2.19
CA MET A 394 8.48 -6.19 0.92
C MET A 394 7.78 -5.11 0.10
N ILE A 395 6.45 -4.99 0.18
CA ILE A 395 5.72 -3.83 -0.36
C ILE A 395 6.27 -2.56 0.28
N MET A 396 6.36 -2.51 1.61
CA MET A 396 6.76 -1.30 2.33
C MET A 396 8.22 -0.90 2.06
N ILE A 397 9.15 -1.87 1.98
CA ILE A 397 10.53 -1.60 1.58
C ILE A 397 10.57 -1.05 0.15
N GLY A 398 9.83 -1.66 -0.79
CA GLY A 398 9.76 -1.19 -2.17
C GLY A 398 9.22 0.23 -2.29
N ILE A 399 8.16 0.56 -1.53
CA ILE A 399 7.60 1.91 -1.45
C ILE A 399 8.65 2.90 -0.93
N LEU A 400 9.30 2.61 0.19
CA LEU A 400 10.30 3.49 0.79
C LEU A 400 11.48 3.72 -0.18
N ALA A 401 12.04 2.65 -0.73
CA ALA A 401 13.15 2.71 -1.68
C ALA A 401 12.77 3.51 -2.94
N GLY A 402 11.58 3.27 -3.51
CA GLY A 402 11.06 3.99 -4.66
C GLY A 402 10.94 5.50 -4.40
N ILE A 403 10.27 5.88 -3.30
CA ILE A 403 10.10 7.28 -2.91
C ILE A 403 11.46 7.97 -2.73
N THR A 404 12.43 7.30 -2.10
CA THR A 404 13.79 7.85 -1.92
C THR A 404 14.58 7.95 -3.22
N PHE A 405 14.26 7.14 -4.23
CA PHE A 405 14.91 7.15 -5.54
C PHE A 405 14.30 8.18 -6.50
N SER A 406 13.04 8.58 -6.29
CA SER A 406 12.35 9.57 -7.15
C SER A 406 13.12 10.90 -7.32
N PRO A 407 13.67 11.53 -6.26
CA PRO A 407 14.49 12.74 -6.41
C PRO A 407 15.74 12.53 -7.25
N PHE A 408 16.34 11.33 -7.22
CA PHE A 408 17.50 11.00 -8.03
C PHE A 408 17.13 10.95 -9.52
N ILE A 409 15.95 10.43 -9.89
CA ILE A 409 15.45 10.49 -11.27
C ILE A 409 15.29 11.95 -11.73
N ASN A 410 14.66 12.79 -10.90
CA ASN A 410 14.52 14.21 -11.21
C ASN A 410 15.88 14.89 -11.37
N TYR A 411 16.86 14.58 -10.52
CA TYR A 411 18.23 15.07 -10.66
C TYR A 411 18.85 14.67 -12.00
N LEU A 412 18.71 13.40 -12.43
CA LEU A 412 19.24 12.94 -13.71
C LEU A 412 18.67 13.73 -14.91
N ILE A 413 17.39 14.13 -14.87
CA ILE A 413 16.74 14.93 -15.92
C ILE A 413 17.36 16.35 -16.02
N THR A 414 17.88 16.88 -14.91
CA THR A 414 18.51 18.22 -14.84
C THR A 414 19.97 18.26 -15.27
N ILE A 415 20.61 17.12 -15.51
CA ILE A 415 22.01 17.06 -15.92
C ILE A 415 22.09 16.90 -17.43
N ARG A 416 23.04 17.62 -18.04
CA ARG A 416 23.37 17.49 -19.45
C ARG A 416 24.40 16.37 -19.62
N TRP A 417 24.04 15.32 -20.34
CA TRP A 417 24.91 14.19 -20.67
C TRP A 417 25.17 14.13 -22.17
#